data_AF-A0A925DWM0-F1
#
_entry.id   AF-A0A925DWM0-F1
#
_cell.length_a   1.000
_cell.length_b   1.000
_cell.length_c   1.000
_cell.angle_alpha   90.00
_cell.angle_beta   90.00
_cell.angle_gamma   90.00
#
_symmetry.space_group_name_H-M   'P 1'
#
loop_
_entity.id
_entity.type
_entity.pdbx_description
1 polymer ?
#
loop_
_entity_poly.entity_id
_entity_poly.type
_entity_poly.pdbx_seq_one_letter_code
_entity_poly.pdbx_strand_id
1 'polypeptide(L)'
;MNSVWKKIVIQTILRKKGKFVDDTYSDFALAKGMREFRISIVEYIKDFVLITIGIFSAAFGFKGFLLTNQFIDGGATGISLLISALTGTPLFLLLILVNIPFVLLGYKIIGKTFALKTAL
;
A
#
# COMPACT_ATOMS: atom_id res chain seq x y z
N MET A 1 -6.52 18.61 27.56
CA MET A 1 -6.37 17.95 26.24
C MET A 1 -7.60 18.26 25.42
N ASN A 2 -7.47 18.77 24.18
CA ASN A 2 -8.63 19.15 23.37
C ASN A 2 -9.58 17.94 23.14
N SER A 3 -10.88 18.16 23.36
CA SER A 3 -11.94 17.13 23.32
C SER A 3 -11.98 16.33 22.01
N VAL A 4 -11.54 16.94 20.91
CA VAL A 4 -11.56 16.36 19.55
C VAL A 4 -10.56 15.21 19.39
N TRP A 5 -9.30 15.39 19.83
CA TRP A 5 -8.26 14.35 19.70
C TRP A 5 -8.57 13.11 20.54
N LYS A 6 -9.14 13.33 21.73
CA LYS A 6 -9.59 12.24 22.61
C LYS A 6 -10.72 11.44 21.93
N LYS A 7 -11.71 12.11 21.32
CA LYS A 7 -12.79 11.44 20.56
C LYS A 7 -12.27 10.63 19.38
N ILE A 8 -11.33 11.16 18.60
CA ILE A 8 -10.76 10.48 17.43
C ILE A 8 -10.05 9.19 17.84
N VAL A 9 -9.16 9.23 18.83
CA VAL A 9 -8.42 8.05 19.26
C VAL A 9 -9.33 6.99 19.91
N ILE A 10 -10.32 7.43 20.68
CA ILE A 10 -11.32 6.53 21.27
C ILE A 10 -12.10 5.78 20.17
N GLN A 11 -12.57 6.49 19.15
CA GLN A 11 -13.41 5.92 18.10
C GLN A 11 -12.62 5.06 17.10
N THR A 12 -11.35 5.36 16.85
CA THR A 12 -10.54 4.64 15.84
C THR A 12 -9.76 3.46 16.42
N ILE A 13 -9.17 3.59 17.63
CA ILE A 13 -8.28 2.58 18.20
C ILE A 13 -8.95 1.79 19.33
N LEU A 14 -9.56 2.47 20.30
CA LEU A 14 -10.09 1.80 21.49
C LEU A 14 -11.38 1.03 21.17
N ARG A 15 -12.23 1.56 20.29
CA ARG A 15 -13.46 0.89 19.83
C ARG A 15 -13.22 -0.42 19.06
N LYS A 16 -12.06 -0.56 18.39
CA LYS A 16 -11.73 -1.74 17.55
C LYS A 16 -11.17 -2.91 18.36
N LYS A 17 -10.70 -2.69 19.59
CA LYS A 17 -9.92 -3.67 20.39
C LYS A 17 -10.77 -4.48 21.38
N GLY A 18 -12.09 -4.30 21.42
CA GLY A 18 -13.03 -5.12 22.21
C GLY A 18 -12.83 -5.11 23.74
N LYS A 19 -11.88 -4.32 24.28
CA LYS A 19 -11.66 -4.19 25.73
C LYS A 19 -12.64 -3.19 26.30
N PHE A 20 -13.84 -3.67 26.64
CA PHE A 20 -14.93 -2.89 27.21
C PHE A 20 -15.29 -3.41 28.60
N VAL A 21 -14.97 -2.63 29.63
CA VAL A 21 -15.63 -2.66 30.94
C VAL A 21 -15.64 -1.21 31.44
N ASP A 22 -16.82 -0.62 31.48
CA ASP A 22 -17.21 0.72 31.97
C ASP A 22 -16.72 1.99 31.25
N ASP A 23 -17.64 2.95 31.14
CA ASP A 23 -17.59 4.28 30.49
C ASP A 23 -16.49 5.24 31.00
N THR A 24 -15.58 4.75 31.84
CA THR A 24 -14.51 5.54 32.46
C THR A 24 -13.16 5.15 31.86
N TYR A 25 -12.74 5.84 30.81
CA TYR A 25 -11.42 5.65 30.22
C TYR A 25 -10.31 5.97 31.23
N SER A 26 -9.52 4.97 31.63
CA SER A 26 -8.29 5.20 32.40
C SER A 26 -7.33 6.09 31.58
N ASP A 27 -6.71 7.08 32.23
CA ASP A 27 -5.73 7.98 31.60
C ASP A 27 -4.59 7.21 30.93
N PHE A 28 -4.23 6.04 31.47
CA PHE A 28 -3.25 5.14 30.85
C PHE A 28 -3.74 4.55 29.52
N ALA A 29 -5.02 4.15 29.42
CA ALA A 29 -5.60 3.61 28.20
C ALA A 29 -5.65 4.67 27.08
N LEU A 30 -5.95 5.91 27.44
CA LEU A 30 -5.93 7.05 26.50
C LEU A 30 -4.52 7.37 26.04
N ALA A 31 -3.55 7.43 26.96
CA ALA A 31 -2.14 7.65 26.62
C ALA A 31 -1.59 6.54 25.71
N LYS A 32 -1.94 5.28 25.99
CA LYS A 32 -1.57 4.13 25.16
C LYS A 32 -2.19 4.20 23.76
N GLY A 33 -3.48 4.54 23.66
CA GLY A 33 -4.16 4.73 22.38
C GLY A 33 -3.53 5.84 21.53
N MET A 34 -3.20 6.98 22.14
CA MET A 34 -2.53 8.09 21.45
C MET A 34 -1.15 7.69 20.92
N ARG A 35 -0.38 6.91 21.70
CA ARG A 35 0.92 6.41 21.26
C ARG A 35 0.79 5.43 20.10
N GLU A 36 -0.14 4.46 20.19
CA GLU A 36 -0.42 3.52 19.10
C GLU A 36 -0.82 4.29 17.81
N PHE A 37 -1.70 5.29 17.92
CA PHE A 37 -2.12 6.12 16.78
C PHE A 37 -0.96 6.88 16.14
N ARG A 38 -0.11 7.52 16.94
CA ARG A 38 1.06 8.25 16.44
C ARG A 38 2.02 7.33 15.69
N ILE A 39 2.27 6.14 16.23
CA ILE A 39 3.17 5.16 15.58
C ILE A 39 2.58 4.72 14.24
N SER A 40 1.30 4.36 14.19
CA SER A 40 0.66 3.94 12.94
C SER A 40 0.66 5.05 11.89
N ILE A 41 0.42 6.31 12.27
CA ILE A 41 0.49 7.44 11.32
C ILE A 41 1.90 7.59 10.76
N VAL A 42 2.92 7.57 11.61
CA VAL A 42 4.31 7.72 11.17
C VAL A 42 4.71 6.57 10.24
N GLU A 43 4.28 5.35 10.54
CA GLU A 43 4.49 4.17 9.70
C GLU A 43 3.84 4.34 8.33
N TYR A 44 2.55 4.72 8.26
CA TYR A 44 1.86 4.93 6.99
C TYR A 44 2.48 6.05 6.15
N ILE A 45 2.90 7.15 6.77
CA ILE A 45 3.58 8.24 6.06
C ILE A 45 4.93 7.76 5.52
N LYS A 46 5.71 7.06 6.34
CA LYS A 46 7.01 6.52 5.94
C LYS A 46 6.85 5.55 4.76
N ASP A 47 5.89 4.63 4.85
CA ASP A 47 5.61 3.68 3.78
C ASP A 47 5.19 4.40 2.49
N PHE A 48 4.29 5.36 2.57
CA PHE A 48 3.85 6.14 1.41
C PHE A 48 5.04 6.82 0.72
N VAL A 49 5.91 7.49 1.49
CA VAL A 49 7.08 8.20 0.94
C VAL A 49 8.06 7.22 0.30
N LEU A 50 8.40 6.11 0.99
CA LEU A 50 9.37 5.13 0.48
C LEU A 50 8.84 4.39 -0.76
N ILE A 51 7.58 3.98 -0.75
CA ILE A 51 6.92 3.34 -1.90
C ILE A 51 6.93 4.30 -3.10
N THR A 52 6.53 5.56 -2.89
CA THR A 52 6.51 6.57 -3.96
C THR A 52 7.89 6.76 -4.59
N ILE A 53 8.93 6.93 -3.76
CA ILE A 53 10.31 7.06 -4.25
C ILE A 53 10.75 5.81 -5.02
N GLY A 54 10.41 4.62 -4.52
CA GLY A 54 10.66 3.36 -5.19
C GLY A 54 9.99 3.26 -6.55
N ILE A 55 8.72 3.65 -6.65
CA ILE A 55 7.95 3.67 -7.91
C ILE A 55 8.61 4.63 -8.91
N PHE A 56 8.99 5.84 -8.51
CA PHE A 56 9.66 6.77 -9.41
C PHE A 56 11.02 6.23 -9.90
N SER A 57 11.81 5.65 -9.00
CA SER A 57 13.09 5.04 -9.36
C SER A 57 12.91 3.85 -10.32
N ALA A 58 11.94 2.99 -10.05
CA ALA A 58 11.61 1.85 -10.91
C ALA A 58 11.07 2.30 -12.27
N ALA A 59 10.18 3.29 -12.31
CA ALA A 59 9.63 3.84 -13.54
C ALA A 59 10.70 4.52 -14.40
N PHE A 60 11.64 5.23 -13.78
CA PHE A 60 12.81 5.80 -14.46
C PHE A 60 13.69 4.71 -15.06
N GLY A 61 14.01 3.66 -14.28
CA GLY A 61 14.76 2.51 -14.76
C GLY A 61 14.05 1.78 -15.91
N PHE A 62 12.75 1.56 -15.75
CA PHE A 62 11.89 0.88 -16.71
C PHE A 62 11.79 1.62 -18.04
N LYS A 63 11.42 2.91 -18.00
CA LYS A 63 11.26 3.68 -19.24
C LYS A 63 12.61 4.03 -19.87
N GLY A 64 13.61 4.38 -19.05
CA GLY A 64 14.94 4.80 -19.49
C GLY A 64 15.79 3.67 -20.05
N PHE A 65 15.76 2.48 -19.45
CA PHE A 65 16.61 1.37 -19.88
C PHE A 65 15.82 0.27 -20.60
N LEU A 66 14.77 -0.27 -19.95
CA LEU A 66 14.05 -1.45 -20.46
C LEU A 66 13.30 -1.12 -21.75
N LEU A 67 12.43 -0.11 -21.71
CA LEU A 67 11.58 0.24 -22.84
C LEU A 67 12.40 0.85 -24.00
N THR A 68 13.36 1.72 -23.69
CA THR A 68 14.17 2.42 -24.71
C THR A 68 15.10 1.46 -25.47
N ASN A 69 15.69 0.47 -24.80
CA ASN A 69 16.61 -0.49 -25.43
C ASN A 69 15.93 -1.79 -25.89
N GLN A 70 14.58 -1.88 -25.85
CA GLN A 70 13.83 -3.13 -26.11
C GLN A 70 14.34 -4.29 -25.25
N PHE A 71 14.85 -3.99 -24.05
CA PHE A 71 15.37 -4.99 -23.14
C PHE A 71 14.22 -5.61 -22.37
N ILE A 72 14.14 -6.93 -22.41
CA ILE A 72 13.05 -7.68 -21.80
C ILE A 72 13.41 -7.95 -20.34
N ASP A 73 12.57 -7.49 -19.43
CA ASP A 73 12.61 -7.86 -18.01
C ASP A 73 11.93 -9.23 -17.78
N GLY A 74 12.03 -9.79 -16.57
CA GLY A 74 11.34 -11.02 -16.19
C GLY A 74 9.88 -10.83 -15.75
N GLY A 75 9.21 -11.95 -15.47
CA GLY A 75 7.91 -11.98 -14.79
C GLY A 75 6.74 -11.38 -15.59
N ALA A 76 5.77 -10.79 -14.89
CA ALA A 76 4.55 -10.20 -15.48
C ALA A 76 4.85 -9.05 -16.46
N THR A 77 5.83 -8.22 -16.13
CA THR A 77 6.27 -7.09 -16.94
C THR A 77 6.94 -7.56 -18.23
N GLY A 78 7.79 -8.59 -18.16
CA GLY A 78 8.41 -9.23 -19.32
C GLY A 78 7.40 -9.85 -20.29
N ILE A 79 6.44 -10.60 -19.75
CA ILE A 79 5.34 -11.17 -20.55
C ILE A 79 4.55 -10.06 -21.25
N SER A 80 4.26 -8.96 -20.55
CA SER A 80 3.56 -7.82 -21.12
C SER A 80 4.35 -7.12 -22.23
N LEU A 81 5.67 -6.97 -22.07
CA LEU A 81 6.56 -6.42 -23.09
C LEU A 81 6.59 -7.30 -24.35
N LEU A 82 6.74 -8.62 -24.19
CA LEU A 82 6.75 -9.57 -25.30
C LEU A 82 5.44 -9.54 -26.09
N ILE A 83 4.29 -9.59 -25.42
CA ILE A 83 2.98 -9.54 -26.08
C ILE A 83 2.82 -8.19 -26.80
N SER A 84 3.21 -7.08 -26.16
CA SER A 84 3.15 -5.75 -26.77
C SER A 84 4.00 -5.65 -28.04
N ALA A 85 5.22 -6.20 -28.01
CA ALA A 85 6.13 -6.21 -29.15
C ALA A 85 5.59 -7.06 -30.33
N LEU A 86 4.88 -8.16 -30.05
CA LEU A 86 4.33 -9.06 -31.08
C LEU A 86 2.98 -8.59 -31.66
N THR A 87 2.11 -8.02 -30.83
CA THR A 87 0.74 -7.66 -31.22
C THR A 87 0.52 -6.17 -31.45
N GLY A 88 1.50 -5.33 -31.11
CA GLY A 88 1.37 -3.86 -31.14
C GLY A 88 0.38 -3.32 -30.10
N THR A 89 -0.09 -4.15 -29.16
CA THR A 89 -1.04 -3.72 -28.14
C THR A 89 -0.36 -2.79 -27.12
N PRO A 90 -1.09 -1.81 -26.56
CA PRO A 90 -0.50 -0.88 -25.61
C PRO A 90 0.00 -1.59 -24.35
N LEU A 91 1.28 -1.43 -24.04
CA LEU A 91 1.94 -2.07 -22.90
C LEU A 91 1.24 -1.82 -21.56
N PHE A 92 0.73 -0.61 -21.33
CA PHE A 92 0.06 -0.28 -20.07
C PHE A 92 -1.18 -1.15 -19.81
N LEU A 93 -1.90 -1.54 -20.87
CA LEU A 93 -3.10 -2.36 -20.77
C LEU A 93 -2.72 -3.79 -20.37
N LEU A 94 -1.67 -4.32 -21.00
CA LEU A 94 -1.13 -5.64 -20.71
C LEU A 94 -0.58 -5.72 -19.29
N LEU A 95 0.14 -4.68 -18.83
CA LEU A 95 0.65 -4.63 -17.47
C LEU A 95 -0.48 -4.73 -16.44
N ILE A 96 -1.59 -4.03 -16.65
CA ILE A 96 -2.75 -4.12 -15.75
C ILE A 96 -3.38 -5.52 -15.83
N LEU A 97 -3.69 -6.01 -17.04
CA LEU A 97 -4.34 -7.30 -17.23
C LEU A 97 -3.54 -8.47 -16.64
N VAL A 98 -2.24 -8.50 -16.91
CA VAL A 98 -1.35 -9.56 -16.42
C VAL A 98 -1.16 -9.45 -14.91
N ASN A 99 -1.15 -8.25 -14.32
CA ASN A 99 -0.98 -8.08 -12.86
C ASN A 99 -2.25 -8.36 -12.04
N ILE A 100 -3.45 -8.18 -12.58
CA ILE A 100 -4.72 -8.44 -11.85
C ILE A 100 -4.73 -9.79 -11.11
N PRO A 101 -4.43 -10.95 -11.74
CA PRO A 101 -4.45 -12.23 -11.03
C PRO A 101 -3.44 -12.28 -9.87
N PHE A 102 -2.27 -11.66 -10.01
CA PHE A 102 -1.26 -11.60 -8.94
C PHE A 102 -1.70 -10.70 -7.79
N VAL A 103 -2.34 -9.55 -8.07
CA VAL A 103 -2.90 -8.66 -7.04
C VAL A 103 -4.02 -9.36 -6.27
N LEU A 104 -4.91 -10.07 -6.96
CA LEU A 104 -5.98 -10.86 -6.33
C LEU A 104 -5.42 -11.99 -5.45
N LEU A 105 -4.35 -12.63 -5.90
CA LEU A 105 -3.66 -13.67 -5.14
C LEU A 105 -2.95 -13.08 -3.91
N GLY A 106 -2.27 -11.94 -4.07
CA GLY A 106 -1.65 -11.19 -2.96
C GLY A 106 -2.66 -10.71 -1.93
N TYR A 107 -3.85 -10.27 -2.37
CA TYR A 107 -4.95 -9.90 -1.49
C TYR A 107 -5.40 -11.07 -0.61
N LYS A 108 -5.48 -12.29 -1.17
CA LYS A 108 -5.89 -13.49 -0.42
C LYS A 108 -4.80 -14.00 0.53
N ILE A 109 -3.53 -13.93 0.14
CA ILE A 109 -2.42 -14.52 0.91
C ILE A 109 -1.86 -13.56 1.97
N ILE A 110 -1.62 -12.30 1.60
CA ILE A 110 -0.97 -11.31 2.48
C ILE A 110 -2.02 -10.44 3.19
N GLY A 111 -3.13 -10.14 2.51
CA GLY A 111 -4.26 -9.42 3.08
C GLY A 111 -4.51 -8.05 2.45
N LYS A 112 -5.54 -7.38 2.97
CA LYS A 112 -6.13 -6.18 2.35
C LYS A 112 -5.17 -4.99 2.31
N THR A 113 -4.39 -4.79 3.37
CA THR A 113 -3.45 -3.66 3.48
C THR A 113 -2.36 -3.73 2.42
N PHE A 114 -1.91 -4.94 2.07
CA PHE A 114 -0.93 -5.13 1.00
C PHE A 114 -1.52 -4.77 -0.36
N ALA A 115 -2.70 -5.31 -0.70
CA ALA A 115 -3.35 -5.02 -1.97
C ALA A 115 -3.63 -3.52 -2.17
N LEU A 116 -4.00 -2.81 -1.10
CA LEU A 116 -4.17 -1.36 -1.14
C LEU A 116 -2.84 -0.62 -1.39
N LYS A 117 -1.73 -1.07 -0.78
CA LYS A 117 -0.40 -0.50 -1.04
C LYS A 117 0.10 -0.81 -2.46
N THR A 118 -0.26 -1.96 -3.03
CA THR A 118 0.09 -2.34 -4.41
C THR A 118 -0.72 -1.58 -5.45
N ALA A 119 -1.95 -1.18 -5.11
CA ALA A 119 -2.82 -0.40 -5.99
C ALA A 119 -2.52 1.11 -5.96
N LEU A 120 -1.67 1.56 -5.03
CA LEU A 120 -1.16 2.93 -4.92
C LEU A 120 -0.12 3.19 -6.02
#